data_AF-I4EGA6-F1
#
_entry.id   AF-I4EGA6-F1
#
_cell.length_a   1.000
_cell.length_b   1.000
_cell.length_c   1.000
_cell.angle_alpha   90.00
_cell.angle_beta   90.00
_cell.angle_gamma   90.00
#
_symmetry.space_group_name_H-M   'P 1'
#
loop_
_entity.id
_entity.type
_entity.pdbx_description
1 polymer ?
#
loop_
_entity_poly.entity_id
_entity_poly.type
_entity_poly.pdbx_seq_one_letter_code
_entity_poly.pdbx_strand_id
1 'polypeptide(L)'
;MWRGSQHVKGNIRSDLLPGGSLISAILDRRLMMWSDRGGASRYFGDRWSEQCTSALESWVGTEQPLRSGEPFELEAVIRLDSNPQIAIQAGRHKLVNPDFVLYGRRRDGELVVRAADAKFAVDTIKPVQVSAEALEALLAVEGGLVRETIEQQVRTLLDHEIDVEPGVFVSPISPLTDFLLPRVASGPRAKIHPDDVILIPVDPVEMFQGLPMTPLVGPLARIDRLPVSPREHILSAMYYFRVACACFWMWAEEHAPILSLEPAPGGTAATVGPEVERRARRQESAFGLVSQWMDEIDEVARARRSFYDVARMPVAMRDLRTMVEAAGRTGERGLIRQVRGRLEQEYRQLLVEEVGEVPSRPSRPLPDILLDVARANKRLAPELKDLAARLVASPPRLVPSAG
;
A
#
# COMPACT_ATOMS: atom_id res chain seq x y z
N MET A 1 8.45 -6.77 25.61
CA MET A 1 9.71 -7.16 24.93
C MET A 1 9.88 -8.67 25.13
N TRP A 2 9.54 -9.49 24.14
CA TRP A 2 9.57 -10.96 24.27
C TRP A 2 11.01 -11.48 24.08
N ARG A 3 11.47 -12.39 24.93
CA ARG A 3 12.84 -12.95 24.91
C ARG A 3 13.14 -13.86 23.70
N GLY A 4 12.17 -14.10 22.82
CA GLY A 4 12.28 -15.05 21.70
C GLY A 4 13.02 -14.55 20.46
N SER A 5 13.35 -13.26 20.34
CA SER A 5 14.14 -12.76 19.20
C SER A 5 15.63 -13.11 19.28
N GLN A 6 16.09 -13.64 20.41
CA GLN A 6 17.53 -13.83 20.69
C GLN A 6 18.17 -15.03 19.96
N HIS A 7 17.39 -15.93 19.37
CA HIS A 7 17.91 -17.19 18.79
C HIS A 7 17.52 -17.46 17.33
N VAL A 8 16.91 -16.51 16.63
CA VAL A 8 16.56 -16.71 15.21
C VAL A 8 17.80 -16.55 14.34
N LYS A 9 18.16 -17.61 13.60
CA LYS A 9 19.31 -17.61 12.67
C LYS A 9 19.12 -16.50 11.63
N GLY A 10 20.16 -15.68 11.40
CA GLY A 10 20.09 -14.54 10.50
C GLY A 10 19.49 -13.25 11.11
N ASN A 11 19.08 -13.24 12.38
CA ASN A 11 18.72 -11.98 13.04
C ASN A 11 19.99 -11.25 13.54
N ILE A 12 20.42 -10.22 12.82
CA ILE A 12 21.57 -9.39 13.21
C ILE A 12 21.20 -8.44 14.33
N ARG A 13 22.10 -8.29 15.31
CA ARG A 13 21.96 -7.40 16.47
C ARG A 13 22.91 -6.22 16.37
N SER A 14 22.43 -5.03 16.74
CA SER A 14 23.22 -3.80 16.75
C SER A 14 22.46 -2.72 17.52
N ASP A 15 23.15 -1.90 18.30
CA ASP A 15 22.57 -0.75 18.99
C ASP A 15 22.19 0.39 18.03
N LEU A 16 22.66 0.33 16.77
CA LEU A 16 22.31 1.25 15.70
C LEU A 16 20.88 1.01 15.17
N LEU A 17 20.33 -0.18 15.44
CA LEU A 17 19.01 -0.60 14.99
C LEU A 17 17.94 -0.29 16.04
N PRO A 18 16.76 0.23 15.66
CA PRO A 18 15.66 0.39 16.60
C PRO A 18 15.25 -0.96 17.19
N GLY A 19 15.24 -1.03 18.51
CA GLY A 19 14.96 -2.27 19.25
C GLY A 19 16.10 -3.29 19.27
N GLY A 20 17.28 -2.96 18.75
CA GLY A 20 18.53 -3.71 18.94
C GLY A 20 18.76 -4.89 17.99
N SER A 21 17.88 -5.12 17.00
CA SER A 21 18.05 -6.18 15.99
C SER A 21 17.29 -5.89 14.70
N LEU A 22 17.63 -6.56 13.59
CA LEU A 22 16.97 -6.36 12.29
C LEU A 22 15.48 -6.73 12.33
N ILE A 23 15.11 -7.84 12.96
CA ILE A 23 13.70 -8.21 13.14
C ILE A 23 12.97 -7.14 13.94
N SER A 24 13.54 -6.68 15.06
CA SER A 24 12.95 -5.61 15.87
C SER A 24 12.83 -4.30 15.09
N ALA A 25 13.79 -4.00 14.21
CA ALA A 25 13.79 -2.79 13.41
C ALA A 25 12.75 -2.81 12.29
N ILE A 26 12.59 -3.93 11.59
CA ILE A 26 11.55 -4.11 10.55
C ILE A 26 10.15 -3.99 11.16
N LEU A 27 9.97 -4.45 12.40
CA LEU A 27 8.71 -4.39 13.14
C LEU A 27 8.58 -3.13 14.00
N ASP A 28 9.51 -2.17 13.90
CA ASP A 28 9.40 -0.90 14.61
C ASP A 28 8.22 -0.10 14.04
N ARG A 29 7.25 0.21 14.90
CA ARG A 29 5.99 0.85 14.49
C ARG A 29 6.20 2.22 13.85
N ARG A 30 7.22 2.97 14.29
CA ARG A 30 7.49 4.31 13.74
C ARG A 30 8.06 4.16 12.34
N LEU A 31 9.06 3.30 12.17
CA LEU A 31 9.64 3.04 10.85
C LEU A 31 8.60 2.48 9.88
N MET A 32 7.77 1.52 10.30
CA MET A 32 6.68 0.99 9.47
C MET A 32 5.77 2.13 9.00
N MET A 33 5.23 2.93 9.92
CA MET A 33 4.35 4.05 9.60
C MET A 33 4.97 5.06 8.62
N TRP A 34 6.24 5.44 8.82
CA TRP A 34 6.91 6.40 7.93
C TRP A 34 7.20 5.80 6.55
N SER A 35 7.72 4.57 6.52
CA SER A 35 8.05 3.87 5.28
C SER A 35 6.82 3.53 4.44
N ASP A 36 5.69 3.23 5.07
CA ASP A 36 4.43 2.90 4.39
C ASP A 36 3.82 4.13 3.72
N ARG A 37 4.00 5.34 4.28
CA ARG A 37 3.68 6.60 3.58
C ARG A 37 4.53 6.81 2.33
N GLY A 38 5.76 6.27 2.32
CA GLY A 38 6.62 6.16 1.15
C GLY A 38 6.34 4.96 0.25
N GLY A 39 5.29 4.17 0.53
CA GLY A 39 4.85 3.04 -0.28
C GLY A 39 5.53 1.69 0.01
N ALA A 40 6.33 1.56 1.08
CA ALA A 40 7.13 0.36 1.35
C ALA A 40 6.30 -0.95 1.34
N SER A 41 5.21 -1.01 2.12
CA SER A 41 4.39 -2.23 2.17
C SER A 41 3.71 -2.59 0.84
N ARG A 42 3.34 -1.58 0.02
CA ARG A 42 2.84 -1.83 -1.34
C ARG A 42 3.93 -2.45 -2.21
N TYR A 43 5.13 -1.86 -2.23
CA TYR A 43 6.25 -2.40 -3.00
C TYR A 43 6.63 -3.82 -2.58
N PHE A 44 6.58 -4.12 -1.27
CA PHE A 44 6.80 -5.49 -0.79
C PHE A 44 5.70 -6.45 -1.23
N GLY A 45 4.43 -6.05 -1.13
CA GLY A 45 3.32 -6.88 -1.59
C GLY A 45 3.43 -7.18 -3.09
N ASP A 46 3.59 -6.15 -3.90
CA ASP A 46 3.63 -6.26 -5.36
C ASP A 46 4.80 -7.15 -5.83
N ARG A 47 6.02 -6.89 -5.33
CA ARG A 47 7.20 -7.70 -5.68
C ARG A 47 7.12 -9.13 -5.17
N TRP A 48 6.54 -9.33 -3.99
CA TRP A 48 6.34 -10.67 -3.45
C TRP A 48 5.35 -11.46 -4.30
N SER A 49 4.25 -10.83 -4.71
CA SER A 49 3.28 -11.46 -5.62
C SER A 49 3.94 -11.85 -6.95
N GLU A 50 4.80 -11.01 -7.52
CA GLU A 50 5.58 -11.33 -8.73
C GLU A 50 6.48 -12.57 -8.52
N GLN A 51 7.23 -12.64 -7.42
CA GLN A 51 8.08 -13.81 -7.14
C GLN A 51 7.27 -15.08 -6.87
N CYS A 52 6.16 -14.97 -6.13
CA CYS A 52 5.21 -16.06 -5.94
C CYS A 52 4.68 -16.58 -7.27
N THR A 53 4.37 -15.69 -8.21
CA THR A 53 3.91 -16.07 -9.56
C THR A 53 4.93 -16.99 -10.22
N SER A 54 6.19 -16.53 -10.34
CA SER A 54 7.24 -17.33 -10.98
C SER A 54 7.53 -18.65 -10.26
N ALA A 55 7.50 -18.65 -8.92
CA ALA A 55 7.70 -19.87 -8.13
C ALA A 55 6.56 -20.88 -8.32
N LEU A 56 5.30 -20.43 -8.22
CA LEU A 56 4.13 -21.29 -8.40
C LEU A 56 4.03 -21.80 -9.83
N GLU A 57 4.30 -20.97 -10.85
CA GLU A 57 4.31 -21.38 -12.26
C GLU A 57 5.36 -22.46 -12.53
N SER A 58 6.51 -22.42 -11.83
CA SER A 58 7.54 -23.47 -11.96
C SER A 58 7.09 -24.84 -11.43
N TRP A 59 5.98 -24.91 -10.68
CA TRP A 59 5.41 -26.15 -10.15
C TRP A 59 4.32 -26.74 -11.05
N VAL A 60 3.95 -26.07 -12.14
CA VAL A 60 3.00 -26.63 -13.11
C VAL A 60 3.56 -27.93 -13.69
N GLY A 61 2.73 -28.98 -13.72
CA GLY A 61 3.09 -30.34 -14.09
C GLY A 61 3.70 -31.17 -12.94
N THR A 62 3.61 -30.70 -11.69
CA THR A 62 4.09 -31.44 -10.51
C THR A 62 2.96 -31.77 -9.54
N GLU A 63 3.09 -32.86 -8.80
CA GLU A 63 2.16 -33.24 -7.73
C GLU A 63 2.30 -32.28 -6.53
N GLN A 64 1.17 -31.73 -6.10
CA GLN A 64 1.05 -30.82 -4.96
C GLN A 64 0.24 -31.49 -3.84
N PRO A 65 0.68 -31.37 -2.57
CA PRO A 65 0.01 -32.03 -1.46
C PRO A 65 -1.33 -31.36 -1.11
N LEU A 66 -2.33 -32.17 -0.80
CA LEU A 66 -3.59 -31.75 -0.17
C LEU A 66 -3.59 -32.13 1.31
N ARG A 67 -4.33 -31.37 2.13
CA ARG A 67 -4.55 -31.75 3.54
C ARG A 67 -5.57 -32.87 3.68
N SER A 68 -6.58 -32.85 2.83
CA SER A 68 -7.76 -33.71 2.85
C SER A 68 -7.49 -35.12 2.33
N GLY A 69 -6.40 -35.34 1.59
CA GLY A 69 -6.16 -36.65 0.97
C GLY A 69 -5.09 -36.65 -0.12
N GLU A 70 -5.43 -37.25 -1.26
CA GLU A 70 -4.49 -37.49 -2.36
C GLU A 70 -3.95 -36.19 -2.96
N PRO A 71 -2.66 -36.15 -3.36
CA PRO A 71 -2.12 -35.00 -4.06
C PRO A 71 -2.82 -34.81 -5.41
N PHE A 72 -2.73 -33.59 -5.94
CA PHE A 72 -3.21 -33.26 -7.27
C PHE A 72 -2.04 -32.78 -8.14
N GLU A 73 -2.06 -33.05 -9.43
CA GLU A 73 -1.12 -32.47 -10.38
C GLU A 73 -1.55 -31.04 -10.69
N LEU A 74 -0.68 -30.07 -10.43
CA LEU A 74 -0.95 -28.66 -10.71
C LEU A 74 -0.90 -28.41 -12.22
N GLU A 75 -2.02 -28.05 -12.83
CA GLU A 75 -2.10 -27.79 -14.28
C GLU A 75 -1.96 -26.29 -14.61
N ALA A 76 -2.42 -25.42 -13.72
CA ALA A 76 -2.35 -23.97 -13.93
C ALA A 76 -2.30 -23.16 -12.63
N VAL A 77 -1.67 -22.00 -12.71
CA VAL A 77 -1.68 -20.95 -11.69
C VAL A 77 -2.39 -19.74 -12.26
N ILE A 78 -3.53 -19.40 -11.67
CA ILE A 78 -4.38 -18.29 -12.10
C ILE A 78 -4.16 -17.11 -11.17
N ARG A 79 -3.72 -15.97 -11.71
CA ARG A 79 -3.34 -14.80 -10.94
C ARG A 79 -4.47 -13.76 -10.90
N LEU A 80 -5.22 -13.73 -9.80
CA LEU A 80 -6.42 -12.91 -9.65
C LEU A 80 -6.10 -11.43 -9.37
N ASP A 81 -5.01 -11.14 -8.65
CA ASP A 81 -4.60 -9.76 -8.30
C ASP A 81 -4.18 -8.92 -9.52
N SER A 82 -3.87 -9.55 -10.65
CA SER A 82 -3.56 -8.88 -11.92
C SER A 82 -4.76 -8.20 -12.58
N ASN A 83 -5.99 -8.55 -12.19
CA ASN A 83 -7.22 -7.93 -12.68
C ASN A 83 -7.94 -7.18 -11.54
N PRO A 84 -7.78 -5.84 -11.44
CA PRO A 84 -8.40 -5.04 -10.39
C PRO A 84 -9.94 -5.14 -10.35
N GLN A 85 -10.60 -5.49 -11.45
CA GLN A 85 -12.05 -5.65 -11.49
C GLN A 85 -12.53 -6.83 -10.64
N ILE A 86 -11.71 -7.87 -10.48
CA ILE A 86 -12.03 -9.03 -9.62
C ILE A 86 -12.16 -8.56 -8.16
N ALA A 87 -11.20 -7.79 -7.65
CA ALA A 87 -11.25 -7.24 -6.30
C ALA A 87 -12.45 -6.29 -6.11
N ILE A 88 -12.78 -5.49 -7.13
CA ILE A 88 -13.96 -4.61 -7.11
C ILE A 88 -15.26 -5.42 -7.05
N GLN A 89 -15.40 -6.48 -7.84
CA GLN A 89 -16.58 -7.35 -7.82
C GLN A 89 -16.69 -8.08 -6.48
N ALA A 90 -15.62 -8.73 -6.01
CA ALA A 90 -15.59 -9.39 -4.70
C ALA A 90 -16.03 -8.43 -3.59
N GLY A 91 -15.51 -7.20 -3.59
CA GLY A 91 -15.90 -6.15 -2.63
C GLY A 91 -17.38 -5.77 -2.68
N ARG A 92 -18.00 -5.72 -3.87
CA ARG A 92 -19.46 -5.47 -4.02
C ARG A 92 -20.29 -6.58 -3.38
N HIS A 93 -19.79 -7.81 -3.43
CA HIS A 93 -20.42 -8.99 -2.81
C HIS A 93 -19.96 -9.24 -1.36
N LYS A 94 -19.13 -8.35 -0.78
CA LYS A 94 -18.52 -8.50 0.56
C LYS A 94 -17.69 -9.78 0.72
N LEU A 95 -17.14 -10.28 -0.39
CA LEU A 95 -16.25 -11.43 -0.43
C LEU A 95 -14.79 -10.98 -0.34
N VAL A 96 -13.92 -11.93 -0.01
CA VAL A 96 -12.48 -11.74 0.10
C VAL A 96 -11.84 -12.39 -1.12
N ASN A 97 -10.98 -11.67 -1.84
CA ASN A 97 -10.26 -12.22 -2.99
C ASN A 97 -8.86 -12.71 -2.57
N PRO A 98 -8.46 -13.95 -2.92
CA PRO A 98 -7.07 -14.37 -2.85
C PRO A 98 -6.26 -13.73 -3.99
N ASP A 99 -4.93 -13.84 -3.90
CA ASP A 99 -4.04 -13.37 -4.97
C ASP A 99 -4.01 -14.36 -6.14
N PHE A 100 -4.10 -15.66 -5.84
CA PHE A 100 -4.00 -16.76 -6.81
C PHE A 100 -5.08 -17.82 -6.62
N VAL A 101 -5.35 -18.56 -7.69
CA VAL A 101 -6.04 -19.85 -7.67
C VAL A 101 -5.12 -20.88 -8.32
N LEU A 102 -4.87 -21.98 -7.60
CA LEU A 102 -4.18 -23.16 -8.08
C LEU A 102 -5.23 -24.11 -8.64
N TYR A 103 -5.05 -24.53 -9.90
CA TYR A 103 -5.98 -25.41 -10.61
C TYR A 103 -5.25 -26.67 -11.07
N GLY A 104 -5.88 -27.83 -10.91
CA GLY A 104 -5.33 -29.07 -11.42
C GLY A 104 -6.24 -30.27 -11.24
N ARG A 105 -5.66 -31.48 -11.27
CA ARG A 105 -6.40 -32.74 -11.23
C ARG A 105 -5.83 -33.77 -10.28
N ARG A 106 -6.70 -34.53 -9.64
CA ARG A 106 -6.34 -35.78 -8.95
C ARG A 106 -6.09 -36.90 -9.95
N ARG A 107 -5.51 -38.01 -9.48
CA ARG A 107 -5.20 -39.19 -10.31
C ARG A 107 -6.42 -39.86 -10.92
N ASP A 108 -7.58 -39.73 -10.28
CA ASP A 108 -8.88 -40.20 -10.78
C ASP A 108 -9.52 -39.24 -11.82
N GLY A 109 -8.89 -38.09 -12.07
CA GLY A 109 -9.33 -37.09 -13.03
C GLY A 109 -10.22 -35.99 -12.45
N GLU A 110 -10.54 -36.03 -11.15
CA GLU A 110 -11.33 -34.99 -10.46
C GLU A 110 -10.62 -33.64 -10.49
N LEU A 111 -11.38 -32.57 -10.80
CA LEU A 111 -10.88 -31.20 -10.83
C LEU A 111 -10.75 -30.65 -9.42
N VAL A 112 -9.57 -30.10 -9.11
CA VAL A 112 -9.30 -29.46 -7.82
C VAL A 112 -8.95 -27.99 -8.03
N VAL A 113 -9.53 -27.12 -7.21
CA VAL A 113 -9.11 -25.71 -7.09
C VAL A 113 -8.81 -25.33 -5.66
N ARG A 114 -7.77 -24.51 -5.49
CA ARG A 114 -7.33 -24.00 -4.18
C ARG A 114 -6.96 -22.55 -4.27
N ALA A 115 -7.33 -21.78 -3.27
CA ALA A 115 -6.85 -20.41 -3.14
C ALA A 115 -5.37 -20.41 -2.72
N ALA A 116 -4.60 -19.46 -3.24
CA ALA A 116 -3.28 -19.14 -2.70
C ALA A 116 -3.14 -17.62 -2.50
N ASP A 117 -2.56 -17.21 -1.38
CA ASP A 117 -2.43 -15.79 -1.02
C ASP A 117 -0.98 -15.50 -0.61
N ALA A 118 -0.37 -14.51 -1.24
CA ALA A 118 1.04 -14.18 -1.06
C ALA A 118 1.22 -13.28 0.16
N LYS A 119 1.93 -13.80 1.17
CA LYS A 119 2.19 -13.09 2.43
C LYS A 119 3.69 -13.01 2.68
N PHE A 120 4.25 -11.82 2.50
CA PHE A 120 5.65 -11.59 2.83
C PHE A 120 5.90 -11.73 4.35
N ALA A 121 4.96 -11.27 5.18
CA ALA A 121 5.02 -11.40 6.64
C ALA A 121 3.79 -12.15 7.16
N VAL A 122 4.02 -13.31 7.77
CA VAL A 122 2.97 -14.26 8.19
C VAL A 122 2.10 -13.76 9.35
N ASP A 123 2.48 -12.71 10.07
CA ASP A 123 1.66 -12.13 11.15
C ASP A 123 0.42 -11.39 10.64
N THR A 124 0.39 -11.06 9.34
CA THR A 124 -0.73 -10.40 8.67
C THR A 124 -1.75 -11.36 8.07
N ILE A 125 -1.53 -12.68 8.21
CA ILE A 125 -2.41 -13.72 7.67
C ILE A 125 -3.83 -13.62 8.22
N LYS A 126 -4.80 -13.73 7.31
CA LYS A 126 -6.24 -13.88 7.60
C LYS A 126 -6.72 -15.19 6.98
N PRO A 127 -7.09 -16.22 7.78
CA PRO A 127 -7.47 -17.54 7.27
C PRO A 127 -8.56 -17.52 6.20
N VAL A 128 -9.53 -16.61 6.33
CA VAL A 128 -10.63 -16.41 5.37
C VAL A 128 -10.15 -16.09 3.94
N GLN A 129 -8.92 -15.62 3.75
CA GLN A 129 -8.38 -15.33 2.41
C GLN A 129 -8.12 -16.61 1.59
N VAL A 130 -7.95 -17.75 2.26
CA VAL A 130 -7.61 -19.02 1.60
C VAL A 130 -8.59 -20.13 1.97
N SER A 131 -9.73 -19.80 2.57
CA SER A 131 -10.71 -20.83 2.95
C SER A 131 -11.46 -21.35 1.71
N ALA A 132 -11.82 -22.63 1.74
CA ALA A 132 -12.58 -23.24 0.67
C ALA A 132 -13.92 -22.51 0.45
N GLU A 133 -14.61 -22.16 1.54
CA GLU A 133 -15.91 -21.48 1.49
C GLU A 133 -15.81 -20.08 0.85
N ALA A 134 -14.71 -19.37 1.07
CA ALA A 134 -14.47 -18.06 0.44
C ALA A 134 -14.26 -18.20 -1.07
N LEU A 135 -13.53 -19.24 -1.51
CA LEU A 135 -13.31 -19.51 -2.92
C LEU A 135 -14.59 -20.03 -3.61
N GLU A 136 -15.33 -20.94 -2.97
CA GLU A 136 -16.65 -21.39 -3.44
C GLU A 136 -17.60 -20.21 -3.65
N ALA A 137 -17.68 -19.31 -2.66
CA ALA A 137 -18.53 -18.13 -2.75
C ALA A 137 -18.13 -17.20 -3.91
N LEU A 138 -16.83 -17.06 -4.22
CA LEU A 138 -16.35 -16.31 -5.38
C LEU A 138 -16.71 -16.99 -6.70
N LEU A 139 -16.58 -18.32 -6.78
CA LEU A 139 -16.90 -19.10 -7.97
C LEU A 139 -18.42 -19.17 -8.25
N ALA A 140 -19.24 -18.97 -7.22
CA ALA A 140 -20.70 -18.97 -7.29
C ALA A 140 -21.30 -17.60 -7.66
N VAL A 141 -20.50 -16.54 -7.78
CA VAL A 141 -21.00 -15.23 -8.24
C VAL A 141 -21.46 -15.36 -9.70
N GLU A 142 -22.73 -15.05 -9.96
CA GLU A 142 -23.30 -15.03 -11.31
C GLU A 142 -22.60 -13.96 -12.17
N GLY A 143 -22.10 -14.35 -13.36
CA GLY A 143 -21.22 -13.49 -14.16
C GLY A 143 -19.92 -13.11 -13.42
N GLY A 144 -19.43 -14.04 -12.59
CA GLY A 144 -18.27 -13.85 -11.73
C GLY A 144 -16.97 -13.86 -12.54
N LEU A 145 -16.20 -12.78 -12.43
CA LEU A 145 -14.93 -12.61 -13.14
C LEU A 145 -13.89 -13.67 -12.73
N VAL A 146 -13.99 -14.25 -11.53
CA VAL A 146 -13.08 -15.32 -11.07
C VAL A 146 -13.25 -16.57 -11.91
N ARG A 147 -14.49 -17.07 -12.05
CA ARG A 147 -14.81 -18.24 -12.87
C ARG A 147 -14.43 -18.01 -14.33
N GLU A 148 -14.80 -16.85 -14.89
CA GLU A 148 -14.45 -16.47 -16.26
C GLU A 148 -12.94 -16.46 -16.48
N THR A 149 -12.16 -15.92 -15.52
CA THR A 149 -10.69 -15.86 -15.63
C THR A 149 -10.09 -17.27 -15.62
N ILE A 150 -10.59 -18.16 -14.75
CA ILE A 150 -10.13 -19.55 -14.70
C ILE A 150 -10.44 -20.24 -16.04
N GLU A 151 -11.69 -20.22 -16.50
CA GLU A 151 -12.14 -20.86 -17.74
C GLU A 151 -11.36 -20.37 -18.97
N GLN A 152 -11.09 -19.06 -19.05
CA GLN A 152 -10.28 -18.48 -20.12
C GLN A 152 -8.85 -19.00 -20.12
N GLN A 153 -8.25 -19.15 -18.94
CA GLN A 153 -6.85 -19.58 -18.82
C GLN A 153 -6.68 -21.08 -19.04
N VAL A 154 -7.60 -21.91 -18.52
CA VAL A 154 -7.54 -23.38 -18.66
C VAL A 154 -8.24 -23.89 -19.92
N ARG A 155 -8.85 -22.99 -20.71
CA ARG A 155 -9.57 -23.28 -21.97
C ARG A 155 -10.61 -24.41 -21.86
N THR A 156 -11.17 -24.58 -20.67
CA THR A 156 -12.13 -25.63 -20.34
C THR A 156 -13.27 -24.99 -19.57
N LEU A 157 -14.51 -25.28 -19.97
CA LEU A 157 -15.69 -24.85 -19.21
C LEU A 157 -15.72 -25.63 -17.89
N LEU A 158 -15.97 -24.92 -16.80
CA LEU A 158 -16.11 -25.52 -15.47
C LEU A 158 -17.53 -26.06 -15.28
N ASP A 159 -17.96 -26.93 -16.20
CA ASP A 159 -19.27 -27.59 -16.22
C ASP A 159 -19.33 -28.84 -15.32
N HIS A 160 -18.17 -29.29 -14.82
CA HIS A 160 -18.03 -30.40 -13.89
C HIS A 160 -18.03 -29.92 -12.43
N GLU A 161 -18.40 -30.82 -11.52
CA GLU A 161 -18.23 -30.64 -10.08
C GLU A 161 -16.73 -30.42 -9.80
N ILE A 162 -16.39 -29.23 -9.29
CA ILE A 162 -15.02 -28.89 -8.90
C ILE A 162 -14.91 -29.13 -7.41
N ASP A 163 -13.90 -29.87 -6.99
CA ASP A 163 -13.55 -29.98 -5.59
C ASP A 163 -12.79 -28.72 -5.15
N VAL A 164 -13.38 -27.94 -4.24
CA VAL A 164 -12.76 -26.73 -3.70
C VAL A 164 -12.10 -27.05 -2.38
N GLU A 165 -10.78 -27.03 -2.38
CA GLU A 165 -9.96 -27.47 -1.26
C GLU A 165 -9.42 -26.28 -0.45
N PRO A 166 -9.14 -26.44 0.86
CA PRO A 166 -8.52 -25.40 1.67
C PRO A 166 -7.19 -24.94 1.06
N GLY A 167 -7.05 -23.63 0.90
CA GLY A 167 -5.93 -23.00 0.24
C GLY A 167 -4.66 -22.90 1.09
N VAL A 168 -3.71 -22.11 0.60
CA VAL A 168 -2.38 -21.95 1.20
C VAL A 168 -1.91 -20.48 1.18
N PHE A 169 -1.09 -20.11 2.16
CA PHE A 169 -0.33 -18.89 2.15
C PHE A 169 1.05 -19.16 1.57
N VAL A 170 1.52 -18.29 0.69
CA VAL A 170 2.87 -18.38 0.12
C VAL A 170 3.75 -17.32 0.78
N SER A 171 4.79 -17.76 1.48
CA SER A 171 5.65 -16.90 2.32
C SER A 171 7.14 -17.14 2.06
N PRO A 172 8.02 -16.15 2.28
CA PRO A 172 9.44 -16.32 2.02
C PRO A 172 10.09 -17.21 3.06
N ILE A 173 11.04 -18.04 2.63
CA ILE A 173 12.03 -18.64 3.53
C ILE A 173 12.89 -17.49 4.05
N SER A 174 12.62 -17.05 5.28
CA SER A 174 13.33 -15.91 5.87
C SER A 174 13.38 -16.00 7.39
N PRO A 175 14.39 -15.38 8.03
CA PRO A 175 14.41 -15.27 9.49
C PRO A 175 13.17 -14.56 10.06
N LEU A 176 12.51 -13.68 9.30
CA LEU A 176 11.27 -13.04 9.74
C LEU A 176 10.13 -14.06 9.81
N THR A 177 10.02 -14.93 8.81
CA THR A 177 9.02 -16.00 8.76
C THR A 177 9.24 -16.99 9.91
N ASP A 178 10.48 -17.43 10.14
CA ASP A 178 10.83 -18.33 11.25
C ASP A 178 10.43 -17.73 12.61
N PHE A 179 10.58 -16.42 12.75
CA PHE A 179 10.23 -15.71 13.99
C PHE A 179 8.72 -15.54 14.19
N LEU A 180 7.96 -15.34 13.12
CA LEU A 180 6.54 -15.00 13.18
C LEU A 180 5.62 -16.22 13.06
N LEU A 181 6.01 -17.25 12.30
CA LEU A 181 5.18 -18.42 12.02
C LEU A 181 4.72 -19.15 13.29
N PRO A 182 5.58 -19.41 14.29
CA PRO A 182 5.14 -20.03 15.54
C PRO A 182 4.07 -19.22 16.29
N ARG A 183 3.93 -17.92 16.04
CA ARG A 183 2.94 -17.06 16.70
C ARG A 183 1.55 -17.17 16.09
N VAL A 184 1.48 -17.52 14.82
CA VAL A 184 0.22 -17.64 14.08
C VAL A 184 -0.21 -19.08 13.90
N ALA A 185 0.73 -20.02 13.97
CA ALA A 185 0.51 -21.44 13.72
C ALA A 185 0.65 -22.33 14.96
N SER A 186 1.03 -21.78 16.13
CA SER A 186 1.21 -22.59 17.35
C SER A 186 0.51 -21.98 18.57
N GLY A 187 0.07 -22.87 19.46
CA GLY A 187 -0.57 -22.53 20.72
C GLY A 187 -2.09 -22.31 20.64
N PRO A 188 -2.75 -21.98 21.77
CA PRO A 188 -4.21 -21.91 21.87
C PRO A 188 -4.89 -20.81 21.02
N ARG A 189 -4.09 -19.90 20.44
CA ARG A 189 -4.55 -18.80 19.58
C ARG A 189 -4.06 -18.95 18.13
N ALA A 190 -3.59 -20.15 17.76
CA ALA A 190 -3.23 -20.44 16.38
C ALA A 190 -4.42 -20.13 15.47
N LYS A 191 -4.16 -19.37 14.40
CA LYS A 191 -5.16 -18.96 13.41
C LYS A 191 -5.15 -19.89 12.19
N ILE A 192 -4.00 -20.50 11.94
CA ILE A 192 -3.73 -21.39 10.81
C ILE A 192 -2.97 -22.59 11.34
N HIS A 193 -2.90 -23.66 10.56
CA HIS A 193 -2.02 -24.78 10.82
C HIS A 193 -0.73 -24.63 9.98
N PRO A 194 0.45 -25.08 10.47
CA PRO A 194 1.72 -24.86 9.77
C PRO A 194 1.72 -25.25 8.29
N ASP A 195 1.05 -26.36 7.94
CA ASP A 195 0.94 -26.84 6.55
C ASP A 195 0.08 -25.94 5.64
N ASP A 196 -0.52 -24.86 6.18
CA ASP A 196 -1.21 -23.84 5.38
C ASP A 196 -0.20 -22.87 4.78
N VAL A 197 1.09 -22.97 5.12
CA VAL A 197 2.12 -22.05 4.68
C VAL A 197 3.14 -22.78 3.83
N ILE A 198 3.17 -22.45 2.55
CA ILE A 198 4.23 -22.87 1.65
C ILE A 198 5.35 -21.85 1.69
N LEU A 199 6.57 -22.33 1.88
CA LEU A 199 7.76 -21.49 1.94
C LEU A 199 8.53 -21.56 0.63
N ILE A 200 8.74 -20.40 -0.01
CA ILE A 200 9.56 -20.30 -1.23
C ILE A 200 10.83 -19.50 -0.96
N PRO A 201 11.97 -19.85 -1.60
CA PRO A 201 13.18 -19.04 -1.51
C PRO A 201 12.93 -17.59 -1.91
N VAL A 202 13.64 -16.66 -1.26
CA VAL A 202 13.60 -15.23 -1.60
C VAL A 202 15.01 -14.74 -1.88
N ASP A 203 15.21 -14.13 -3.04
CA ASP A 203 16.46 -13.46 -3.37
C ASP A 203 16.36 -11.95 -3.02
N PRO A 204 17.26 -11.42 -2.16
CA PRO A 204 17.23 -10.00 -1.79
C PRO A 204 17.52 -9.02 -2.93
N VAL A 205 18.17 -9.43 -4.01
CA VAL A 205 18.39 -8.56 -5.17
C VAL A 205 17.12 -8.52 -6.02
N GLU A 206 16.58 -9.67 -6.40
CA GLU A 206 15.35 -9.77 -7.21
C GLU A 206 14.17 -9.07 -6.53
N MET A 207 14.05 -9.19 -5.20
CA MET A 207 12.95 -8.61 -4.45
C MET A 207 12.92 -7.06 -4.50
N PHE A 208 14.08 -6.43 -4.70
CA PHE A 208 14.20 -4.96 -4.64
C PHE A 208 14.69 -4.33 -5.94
N GLN A 209 15.16 -5.12 -6.90
CA GLN A 209 15.65 -4.61 -8.17
C GLN A 209 14.55 -3.84 -8.92
N GLY A 210 14.93 -2.71 -9.51
CA GLY A 210 14.00 -1.86 -10.27
C GLY A 210 12.98 -1.08 -9.42
N LEU A 211 12.93 -1.28 -8.10
CA LEU A 211 12.07 -0.46 -7.25
C LEU A 211 12.63 0.97 -7.13
N PRO A 212 11.76 2.01 -7.07
CA PRO A 212 12.19 3.41 -7.16
C PRO A 212 13.24 3.83 -6.12
N MET A 213 13.17 3.29 -4.91
CA MET A 213 14.00 3.71 -3.76
C MET A 213 15.21 2.81 -3.49
N THR A 214 15.39 1.74 -4.26
CA THR A 214 16.52 0.82 -4.13
C THR A 214 17.90 1.49 -4.23
N PRO A 215 18.12 2.52 -5.07
CA PRO A 215 19.42 3.19 -5.12
C PRO A 215 19.86 3.83 -3.78
N LEU A 216 18.92 4.13 -2.87
CA LEU A 216 19.23 4.69 -1.55
C LEU A 216 19.65 3.63 -0.52
N VAL A 217 19.37 2.34 -0.76
CA VAL A 217 19.67 1.24 0.17
C VAL A 217 21.17 1.16 0.49
N GLY A 218 22.02 1.21 -0.54
CA GLY A 218 23.48 1.15 -0.37
C GLY A 218 24.04 2.31 0.47
N PRO A 219 23.75 3.58 0.11
CA PRO A 219 24.12 4.74 0.93
C PRO A 219 23.68 4.63 2.39
N LEU A 220 22.44 4.22 2.65
CA LEU A 220 21.91 4.07 4.02
C LEU A 220 22.61 2.94 4.79
N ALA A 221 22.85 1.80 4.14
CA ALA A 221 23.56 0.68 4.76
C ALA A 221 25.01 1.00 5.15
N ARG A 222 25.67 1.92 4.43
CA ARG A 222 27.02 2.40 4.76
C ARG A 222 27.09 3.26 6.02
N ILE A 223 25.96 3.82 6.46
CA ILE A 223 25.89 4.57 7.73
C ILE A 223 26.06 3.57 8.88
N ASP A 224 25.23 2.53 8.91
CA ASP A 224 25.20 1.57 10.02
C ASP A 224 26.37 0.55 9.98
N ARG A 225 26.87 0.22 8.79
CA ARG A 225 27.97 -0.76 8.58
C ARG A 225 27.75 -2.10 9.31
N LEU A 226 26.51 -2.61 9.27
CA LEU A 226 26.18 -3.90 9.86
C LEU A 226 27.03 -5.02 9.23
N PRO A 227 27.28 -6.14 9.96
CA PRO A 227 28.09 -7.26 9.47
C PRO A 227 27.36 -8.15 8.44
N VAL A 228 26.48 -7.56 7.64
CA VAL A 228 25.73 -8.21 6.55
C VAL A 228 25.50 -7.24 5.41
N SER A 229 25.44 -7.75 4.19
CA SER A 229 25.12 -6.98 3.00
C SER A 229 23.62 -7.02 2.70
N PRO A 230 22.97 -5.89 2.35
CA PRO A 230 21.60 -5.90 1.84
C PRO A 230 21.42 -6.74 0.57
N ARG A 231 22.49 -7.02 -0.19
CA ARG A 231 22.42 -7.88 -1.38
C ARG A 231 22.30 -9.37 -1.05
N GLU A 232 22.73 -9.76 0.15
CA GLU A 232 22.83 -11.18 0.54
C GLU A 232 21.88 -11.51 1.69
N HIS A 233 21.32 -10.50 2.34
CA HIS A 233 20.55 -10.66 3.57
C HIS A 233 19.18 -9.97 3.49
N ILE A 234 18.11 -10.77 3.34
CA ILE A 234 16.75 -10.27 3.10
C ILE A 234 16.27 -9.28 4.16
N LEU A 235 16.52 -9.52 5.46
CA LEU A 235 16.12 -8.57 6.50
C LEU A 235 16.86 -7.24 6.40
N SER A 236 18.11 -7.27 5.96
CA SER A 236 18.91 -6.06 5.79
C SER A 236 18.38 -5.26 4.61
N ALA A 237 18.06 -5.94 3.49
CA ALA A 237 17.42 -5.33 2.32
C ALA A 237 16.09 -4.65 2.69
N MET A 238 15.22 -5.38 3.37
CA MET A 238 13.92 -4.87 3.83
C MET A 238 14.05 -3.65 4.73
N TYR A 239 14.93 -3.73 5.73
CA TYR A 239 15.14 -2.64 6.67
C TYR A 239 15.57 -1.37 5.96
N TYR A 240 16.64 -1.42 5.16
CA TYR A 240 17.13 -0.23 4.47
C TYR A 240 16.20 0.27 3.38
N PHE A 241 15.44 -0.62 2.72
CA PHE A 241 14.42 -0.16 1.79
C PHE A 241 13.27 0.57 2.51
N ARG A 242 12.84 0.10 3.69
CA ARG A 242 11.90 0.85 4.53
C ARG A 242 12.47 2.22 4.90
N VAL A 243 13.73 2.29 5.32
CA VAL A 243 14.40 3.57 5.61
C VAL A 243 14.46 4.46 4.37
N ALA A 244 14.72 3.91 3.18
CA ALA A 244 14.73 4.64 1.92
C ALA A 244 13.34 5.20 1.55
N CYS A 245 12.29 4.40 1.68
CA CYS A 245 10.90 4.86 1.50
C CYS A 245 10.53 5.95 2.51
N ALA A 246 10.98 5.84 3.76
CA ALA A 246 10.76 6.87 4.77
C ALA A 246 11.47 8.18 4.37
N CYS A 247 12.73 8.12 3.94
CA CYS A 247 13.47 9.28 3.42
C CYS A 247 12.76 9.95 2.24
N PHE A 248 12.24 9.14 1.31
CA PHE A 248 11.49 9.64 0.17
C PHE A 248 10.22 10.39 0.57
N TRP A 249 9.42 9.79 1.44
CA TRP A 249 8.22 10.45 1.96
C TRP A 249 8.58 11.74 2.71
N MET A 250 9.63 11.69 3.54
CA MET A 250 10.10 12.85 4.29
C MET A 250 10.53 14.00 3.39
N TRP A 251 11.31 13.70 2.36
CA TRP A 251 11.68 14.65 1.32
C TRP A 251 10.45 15.25 0.64
N ALA A 252 9.48 14.41 0.25
CA ALA A 252 8.25 14.87 -0.39
C ALA A 252 7.44 15.81 0.52
N GLU A 253 7.32 15.50 1.81
CA GLU A 253 6.64 16.38 2.78
C GLU A 253 7.35 17.72 2.95
N GLU A 254 8.69 17.70 3.01
CA GLU A 254 9.51 18.90 3.16
C GLU A 254 9.47 19.79 1.92
N HIS A 255 9.23 19.24 0.72
CA HIS A 255 9.22 20.00 -0.54
C HIS A 255 7.81 20.28 -1.08
N ALA A 256 6.77 19.64 -0.54
CA ALA A 256 5.40 19.90 -0.93
C ALA A 256 4.93 21.27 -0.38
N PRO A 257 4.62 22.25 -1.25
CA PRO A 257 4.13 23.54 -0.82
C PRO A 257 2.84 23.41 -0.02
N ILE A 258 2.63 24.31 0.95
CA ILE A 258 1.39 24.39 1.73
C ILE A 258 0.22 24.81 0.82
N LEU A 259 0.48 25.77 -0.07
CA LEU A 259 -0.45 26.25 -1.08
C LEU A 259 0.31 26.51 -2.39
N SER A 260 -0.09 25.84 -3.46
CA SER A 260 0.42 26.05 -4.83
C SER A 260 -0.61 25.53 -5.83
N LEU A 261 -0.59 25.98 -7.07
CA LEU A 261 -1.38 25.38 -8.15
C LEU A 261 -0.67 24.20 -8.82
N GLU A 262 0.64 24.15 -8.68
CA GLU A 262 1.45 23.05 -9.19
C GLU A 262 1.33 21.83 -8.27
N PRO A 263 1.36 20.62 -8.85
CA PRO A 263 1.47 19.41 -8.05
C PRO A 263 2.78 19.44 -7.26
N ALA A 264 2.79 18.79 -6.08
CA ALA A 264 4.03 18.61 -5.34
C ALA A 264 5.08 17.92 -6.23
N PRO A 265 6.35 18.31 -6.15
CA PRO A 265 7.39 17.76 -7.00
C PRO A 265 7.47 16.24 -6.81
N GLY A 266 7.41 15.50 -7.91
CA GLY A 266 7.66 14.07 -7.91
C GLY A 266 9.12 13.80 -7.54
N GLY A 267 9.35 13.06 -6.46
CA GLY A 267 10.70 12.66 -6.07
C GLY A 267 11.16 11.39 -6.81
N THR A 268 12.46 11.28 -7.02
CA THR A 268 13.12 10.03 -7.41
C THR A 268 14.27 9.76 -6.43
N ALA A 269 14.85 8.56 -6.44
CA ALA A 269 16.06 8.32 -5.67
C ALA A 269 17.21 9.27 -6.05
N ALA A 270 17.28 9.73 -7.31
CA ALA A 270 18.28 10.72 -7.74
C ALA A 270 18.04 12.10 -7.11
N THR A 271 16.78 12.49 -6.89
CA THR A 271 16.42 13.75 -6.24
C THR A 271 16.64 13.70 -4.73
N VAL A 272 16.30 12.56 -4.10
CA VAL A 272 16.38 12.37 -2.64
C VAL A 272 17.81 12.03 -2.18
N GLY A 273 18.59 11.37 -3.02
CA GLY A 273 19.95 10.90 -2.72
C GLY A 273 20.90 11.96 -2.17
N PRO A 274 21.06 13.13 -2.82
CA PRO A 274 21.93 14.20 -2.33
C PRO A 274 21.54 14.68 -0.92
N GLU A 275 20.24 14.72 -0.62
CA GLU A 275 19.74 15.13 0.68
C GLU A 275 20.00 14.08 1.76
N VAL A 276 19.81 12.80 1.42
CA VAL A 276 20.19 11.67 2.28
C VAL A 276 21.69 11.69 2.58
N GLU A 277 22.54 11.89 1.57
CA GLU A 277 24.00 11.98 1.76
C GLU A 277 24.40 13.17 2.63
N ARG A 278 23.78 14.33 2.44
CA ARG A 278 24.02 15.53 3.26
C ARG A 278 23.68 15.28 4.72
N ARG A 279 22.50 14.68 4.99
CA ARG A 279 22.02 14.38 6.35
C ARG A 279 22.83 13.26 7.00
N ALA A 280 23.22 12.23 6.23
CA ALA A 280 24.01 11.10 6.70
C ALA A 280 25.35 11.51 7.34
N ARG A 281 25.96 12.61 6.91
CA ARG A 281 27.24 13.11 7.48
C ARG A 281 27.17 13.47 8.96
N ARG A 282 25.97 13.65 9.51
CA ARG A 282 25.74 14.07 10.91
C ARG A 282 25.10 12.98 11.77
N GLN A 283 24.97 11.77 11.23
CA GLN A 283 24.16 10.71 11.83
C GLN A 283 24.99 9.46 12.04
N GLU A 284 24.81 8.84 13.19
CA GLU A 284 25.49 7.59 13.56
C GLU A 284 24.75 6.36 13.03
N SER A 285 23.47 6.49 12.69
CA SER A 285 22.68 5.41 12.10
C SER A 285 21.66 5.91 11.07
N ALA A 286 21.27 5.01 10.16
CA ALA A 286 20.24 5.24 9.17
C ALA A 286 18.87 5.48 9.83
N PHE A 287 18.59 4.82 10.97
CA PHE A 287 17.40 5.11 11.77
C PHE A 287 17.47 6.49 12.45
N GLY A 288 18.64 6.89 12.95
CA GLY A 288 18.88 8.21 13.53
C GLY A 288 18.59 9.33 12.51
N LEU A 289 19.03 9.12 11.27
CA LEU A 289 18.74 10.02 10.15
C LEU A 289 17.24 10.24 9.94
N VAL A 290 16.45 9.18 9.77
CA VAL A 290 15.00 9.33 9.55
C VAL A 290 14.29 9.85 10.80
N SER A 291 14.76 9.51 12.00
CA SER A 291 14.17 10.02 13.24
C SER A 291 14.34 11.53 13.36
N GLN A 292 15.56 12.05 13.14
CA GLN A 292 15.79 13.51 13.17
C GLN A 292 15.02 14.22 12.04
N TRP A 293 15.00 13.63 10.84
CA TRP A 293 14.28 14.25 9.72
C TRP A 293 12.77 14.32 9.98
N MET A 294 12.19 13.32 10.65
CA MET A 294 10.79 13.36 11.09
C MET A 294 10.51 14.54 12.03
N ASP A 295 11.39 14.79 13.01
CA ASP A 295 11.22 15.89 13.96
C ASP A 295 11.19 17.26 13.23
N GLU A 296 12.00 17.43 12.19
CA GLU A 296 11.99 18.63 11.35
C GLU A 296 10.72 18.75 10.49
N ILE A 297 10.16 17.63 10.04
CA ILE A 297 8.93 17.60 9.23
C ILE A 297 7.70 17.86 10.09
N ASP A 298 7.71 17.52 11.38
CA ASP A 298 6.60 17.77 12.28
C ASP A 298 6.26 19.27 12.38
N GLU A 299 7.22 20.17 12.18
CA GLU A 299 6.99 21.60 12.04
C GLU A 299 6.20 21.94 10.77
N VAL A 300 6.63 21.43 9.62
CA VAL A 300 5.96 21.61 8.33
C VAL A 300 4.54 21.02 8.37
N ALA A 301 4.38 19.83 8.95
CA ALA A 301 3.09 19.17 9.11
C ALA A 301 2.14 19.95 10.05
N ARG A 302 2.66 20.58 11.12
CA ARG A 302 1.88 21.49 11.96
C ARG A 302 1.46 22.74 11.18
N ALA A 303 2.38 23.38 10.46
CA ALA A 303 2.08 24.55 9.65
C ALA A 303 1.00 24.27 8.61
N ARG A 304 1.10 23.14 7.90
CA ARG A 304 0.10 22.72 6.91
C ARG A 304 -1.27 22.45 7.53
N ARG A 305 -1.32 21.80 8.70
CA ARG A 305 -2.60 21.60 9.44
C ARG A 305 -3.23 22.93 9.82
N SER A 306 -2.48 23.84 10.43
CA SER A 306 -2.97 25.17 10.78
C SER A 306 -3.45 25.96 9.56
N PHE A 307 -2.75 25.83 8.43
CA PHE A 307 -3.19 26.41 7.16
C PHE A 307 -4.55 25.86 6.72
N TYR A 308 -4.72 24.54 6.64
CA TYR A 308 -6.00 23.94 6.21
C TYR A 308 -7.15 24.19 7.19
N ASP A 309 -6.87 24.39 8.47
CA ASP A 309 -7.89 24.80 9.44
C ASP A 309 -8.45 26.20 9.15
N VAL A 310 -7.63 27.09 8.61
CA VAL A 310 -8.05 28.45 8.23
C VAL A 310 -8.57 28.48 6.79
N ALA A 311 -7.89 27.80 5.86
CA ALA A 311 -8.19 27.69 4.42
C ALA A 311 -9.38 26.76 4.12
N ARG A 312 -10.47 26.89 4.89
CA ARG A 312 -11.69 26.11 4.68
C ARG A 312 -12.51 26.74 3.56
N MET A 313 -12.88 25.91 2.58
CA MET A 313 -13.76 26.33 1.48
C MET A 313 -15.05 26.96 2.05
N PRO A 314 -15.38 28.21 1.70
CA PRO A 314 -16.51 28.93 2.31
C PRO A 314 -17.90 28.34 2.05
N VAL A 315 -18.04 27.43 1.08
CA VAL A 315 -19.30 26.73 0.77
C VAL A 315 -19.32 25.38 1.48
N ALA A 316 -20.18 25.24 2.48
CA ALA A 316 -20.29 23.99 3.22
C ALA A 316 -20.99 22.90 2.38
N MET A 317 -20.71 21.63 2.68
CA MET A 317 -21.39 20.50 2.02
C MET A 317 -22.91 20.51 2.24
N ARG A 318 -23.37 21.04 3.38
CA ARG A 318 -24.80 21.21 3.66
C ARG A 318 -25.43 22.24 2.71
N ASP A 319 -24.77 23.38 2.53
CA ASP A 319 -25.27 24.45 1.65
C ASP A 319 -25.34 23.96 0.20
N LEU A 320 -24.31 23.22 -0.25
CA LEU A 320 -24.27 22.63 -1.58
C LEU A 320 -25.42 21.63 -1.79
N ARG A 321 -25.74 20.79 -0.79
CA ARG A 321 -26.90 19.88 -0.85
C ARG A 321 -28.21 20.65 -0.95
N THR A 322 -28.40 21.67 -0.13
CA THR A 322 -29.59 22.54 -0.18
C THR A 322 -29.73 23.22 -1.53
N MET A 323 -28.64 23.69 -2.16
CA MET A 323 -28.68 24.26 -3.51
C MET A 323 -29.10 23.23 -4.56
N VAL A 324 -28.57 22.00 -4.49
CA VAL A 324 -28.94 20.90 -5.42
C VAL A 324 -30.40 20.48 -5.24
N GLU A 325 -30.88 20.43 -4.00
CA GLU A 325 -32.27 20.16 -3.66
C GLU A 325 -33.21 21.25 -4.19
N ALA A 326 -32.88 22.52 -3.96
CA ALA A 326 -33.66 23.66 -4.45
C ALA A 326 -33.70 23.72 -5.98
N ALA A 327 -32.67 23.24 -6.67
CA ALA A 327 -32.63 23.12 -8.12
C ALA A 327 -33.43 21.91 -8.66
N GLY A 328 -33.96 21.03 -7.79
CA GLY A 328 -34.70 19.83 -8.19
C GLY A 328 -33.83 18.70 -8.75
N ARG A 329 -32.52 18.68 -8.45
CA ARG A 329 -31.52 17.80 -9.10
C ARG A 329 -30.99 16.68 -8.20
N THR A 330 -31.74 16.31 -7.17
CA THR A 330 -31.36 15.28 -6.19
C THR A 330 -31.16 13.89 -6.80
N GLY A 331 -31.79 13.60 -7.94
CA GLY A 331 -31.65 12.34 -8.67
C GLY A 331 -30.35 12.18 -9.46
N GLU A 332 -29.55 13.24 -9.61
CA GLU A 332 -28.33 13.20 -10.44
C GLU A 332 -27.13 12.62 -9.70
N ARG A 333 -26.80 11.36 -10.03
CA ARG A 333 -25.64 10.67 -9.46
C ARG A 333 -24.35 11.42 -9.78
N GLY A 334 -23.64 11.81 -8.73
CA GLY A 334 -22.29 12.39 -8.85
C GLY A 334 -22.23 13.91 -9.04
N LEU A 335 -23.37 14.60 -9.21
CA LEU A 335 -23.42 16.06 -9.39
C LEU A 335 -22.71 16.80 -8.24
N ILE A 336 -23.04 16.46 -6.99
CA ILE A 336 -22.41 17.06 -5.81
C ILE A 336 -20.88 16.90 -5.84
N ARG A 337 -20.38 15.73 -6.26
CA ARG A 337 -18.94 15.47 -6.34
C ARG A 337 -18.28 16.32 -7.42
N GLN A 338 -18.92 16.46 -8.58
CA GLN A 338 -18.42 17.29 -9.69
C GLN A 338 -18.37 18.78 -9.31
N VAL A 339 -19.48 19.31 -8.78
CA VAL A 339 -19.56 20.71 -8.34
C VAL A 339 -18.53 20.97 -7.24
N ARG A 340 -18.43 20.06 -6.27
CA ARG A 340 -17.44 20.17 -5.19
C ARG A 340 -16.01 20.21 -5.72
N GLY A 341 -15.64 19.28 -6.60
CA GLY A 341 -14.30 19.23 -7.19
C GLY A 341 -13.96 20.51 -7.96
N ARG A 342 -14.92 21.05 -8.74
CA ARG A 342 -14.71 22.32 -9.45
C ARG A 342 -14.58 23.51 -8.50
N LEU A 343 -15.41 23.57 -7.45
CA LEU A 343 -15.32 24.62 -6.43
C LEU A 343 -13.99 24.58 -5.68
N GLU A 344 -13.48 23.39 -5.34
CA GLU A 344 -12.18 23.25 -4.67
C GLU A 344 -11.03 23.70 -5.56
N GLN A 345 -11.07 23.37 -6.86
CA GLN A 345 -10.08 23.84 -7.83
C GLN A 345 -10.09 25.37 -7.95
N GLU A 346 -11.27 25.96 -8.15
CA GLU A 346 -11.40 27.43 -8.30
C GLU A 346 -11.02 28.15 -7.00
N TYR A 347 -11.47 27.65 -5.85
CA TYR A 347 -11.11 28.21 -4.55
C TYR A 347 -9.60 28.23 -4.35
N ARG A 348 -8.91 27.14 -4.69
CA ARG A 348 -7.45 27.07 -4.58
C ARG A 348 -6.77 28.07 -5.51
N GLN A 349 -7.26 28.24 -6.74
CA GLN A 349 -6.78 29.24 -7.69
C GLN A 349 -6.92 30.66 -7.15
N LEU A 350 -8.14 31.06 -6.77
CA LEU A 350 -8.42 32.38 -6.21
C LEU A 350 -7.61 32.64 -4.93
N LEU A 351 -7.44 31.62 -4.09
CA LEU A 351 -6.64 31.76 -2.87
C LEU A 351 -5.17 32.03 -3.21
N VAL A 352 -4.58 31.33 -4.18
CA VAL A 352 -3.21 31.60 -4.65
C VAL A 352 -3.07 32.98 -5.27
N GLU A 353 -4.05 33.44 -6.05
CA GLU A 353 -4.06 34.80 -6.61
C GLU A 353 -4.07 35.89 -5.51
N GLU A 354 -4.78 35.63 -4.41
CA GLU A 354 -4.92 36.57 -3.30
C GLU A 354 -3.76 36.59 -2.32
N VAL A 355 -3.22 35.42 -1.95
CA VAL A 355 -2.19 35.32 -0.89
C VAL A 355 -0.81 34.91 -1.40
N GLY A 356 -0.71 34.61 -2.70
CA GLY A 356 0.48 34.01 -3.32
C GLY A 356 0.63 32.53 -2.97
N GLU A 357 1.62 31.90 -3.57
CA GLU A 357 2.02 30.54 -3.18
C GLU A 357 2.65 30.54 -1.78
N VAL A 358 2.40 29.48 -1.02
CA VAL A 358 2.96 29.28 0.30
C VAL A 358 3.85 28.04 0.25
N PRO A 359 5.18 28.19 0.27
CA PRO A 359 6.09 27.06 0.28
C PRO A 359 5.98 26.30 1.61
N SER A 360 6.55 25.08 1.68
CA SER A 360 6.57 24.24 2.88
C SER A 360 7.24 24.93 4.08
N ARG A 361 8.27 25.74 3.82
CA ARG A 361 8.98 26.58 4.80
C ARG A 361 8.89 28.05 4.38
N PRO A 362 7.83 28.76 4.76
CA PRO A 362 7.65 30.15 4.38
C PRO A 362 8.71 31.06 5.02
N SER A 363 9.20 32.03 4.24
CA SER A 363 10.07 33.10 4.75
C SER A 363 9.32 34.10 5.63
N ARG A 364 7.99 34.19 5.46
CA ARG A 364 7.09 35.00 6.29
C ARG A 364 6.61 34.22 7.51
N PRO A 365 6.38 34.87 8.66
CA PRO A 365 5.78 34.22 9.82
C PRO A 365 4.43 33.58 9.50
N LEU A 366 4.23 32.33 9.92
CA LEU A 366 2.98 31.60 9.69
C LEU A 366 1.73 32.35 10.18
N PRO A 367 1.71 33.00 11.37
CA PRO A 367 0.52 33.75 11.82
C PRO A 367 0.04 34.83 10.84
N ASP A 368 0.97 35.52 10.17
CA ASP A 368 0.65 36.57 9.21
C ASP A 368 0.03 35.96 7.95
N ILE A 369 0.59 34.86 7.45
CA ILE A 369 0.03 34.10 6.33
C ILE A 369 -1.39 33.63 6.69
N LEU A 370 -1.60 33.06 7.87
CA LEU A 370 -2.92 32.61 8.31
C LEU A 370 -3.92 33.75 8.40
N LEU A 371 -3.50 34.95 8.82
CA LEU A 371 -4.35 36.13 8.86
C LEU A 371 -4.76 36.57 7.44
N ASP A 372 -3.83 36.56 6.48
CA ASP A 372 -4.10 36.87 5.09
C ASP A 372 -5.06 35.86 4.46
N VAL A 373 -4.85 34.56 4.70
CA VAL A 373 -5.75 33.48 4.26
C VAL A 373 -7.15 33.66 4.86
N ALA A 374 -7.26 34.00 6.15
CA ALA A 374 -8.55 34.25 6.79
C ALA A 374 -9.28 35.46 6.17
N ARG A 375 -8.55 36.52 5.81
CA ARG A 375 -9.10 37.70 5.12
C ARG A 375 -9.52 37.38 3.70
N ALA A 376 -8.69 36.66 2.95
CA ALA A 376 -9.01 36.18 1.60
C ALA A 376 -10.27 35.31 1.62
N ASN A 377 -10.37 34.36 2.56
CA ASN A 377 -11.56 33.51 2.71
C ASN A 377 -12.86 34.28 2.92
N LYS A 378 -12.83 35.32 3.78
CA LYS A 378 -14.00 36.17 3.99
C LYS A 378 -14.39 36.94 2.72
N ARG A 379 -13.40 37.38 1.94
CA ARG A 379 -13.59 38.15 0.71
C ARG A 379 -14.10 37.28 -0.44
N LEU A 380 -13.56 36.07 -0.59
CA LEU A 380 -13.92 35.12 -1.65
C LEU A 380 -15.26 34.41 -1.39
N ALA A 381 -15.78 34.45 -0.16
CA ALA A 381 -17.00 33.72 0.20
C ALA A 381 -18.24 34.06 -0.65
N PRO A 382 -18.56 35.34 -0.95
CA PRO A 382 -19.68 35.67 -1.83
C PRO A 382 -19.48 35.12 -3.25
N GLU A 383 -18.30 35.33 -3.84
CA GLU A 383 -17.97 34.87 -5.19
C GLU A 383 -18.08 33.35 -5.34
N LEU A 384 -17.57 32.60 -4.36
CA LEU A 384 -17.66 31.13 -4.36
C LEU A 384 -19.09 30.61 -4.16
N LYS A 385 -19.92 31.33 -3.41
CA LYS A 385 -21.36 31.00 -3.29
C LYS A 385 -22.09 31.22 -4.61
N ASP A 386 -21.80 32.31 -5.29
CA ASP A 386 -22.37 32.59 -6.61
C ASP A 386 -21.90 31.56 -7.64
N LEU A 387 -20.62 31.20 -7.63
CA LEU A 387 -20.09 30.13 -8.47
C LEU A 387 -20.75 28.79 -8.16
N ALA A 388 -20.95 28.44 -6.88
CA ALA A 388 -21.64 27.21 -6.50
C ALA A 388 -23.06 27.17 -7.06
N ALA A 389 -23.82 28.27 -6.95
CA ALA A 389 -25.15 28.39 -7.53
C ALA A 389 -25.13 28.21 -9.06
N ARG A 390 -24.17 28.84 -9.76
CA ARG A 390 -23.99 28.67 -11.22
C ARG A 390 -23.66 27.23 -11.61
N LEU A 391 -22.75 26.57 -10.90
CA LEU A 391 -22.36 25.18 -11.18
C LEU A 391 -23.50 24.19 -10.89
N VAL A 392 -24.34 24.46 -9.89
CA VAL A 392 -25.54 23.65 -9.63
C VAL A 392 -26.60 23.87 -10.71
N ALA A 393 -26.77 25.11 -11.20
CA ALA A 393 -27.73 25.41 -12.26
C ALA A 393 -27.26 24.91 -13.64
N SER A 394 -25.95 24.90 -13.89
CA SER A 394 -25.33 24.53 -15.16
C SER A 394 -24.01 23.80 -14.89
N PRO A 395 -24.08 22.48 -14.60
CA PRO A 395 -22.90 21.73 -14.23
C PRO A 395 -22.02 21.54 -15.46
N PRO A 396 -20.70 21.51 -15.26
CA PRO A 396 -19.78 21.22 -16.35
C PRO A 396 -20.12 19.86 -16.95
N ARG A 397 -20.17 19.78 -18.29
CA ARG A 397 -20.29 18.50 -18.98
C ARG A 397 -19.07 17.66 -18.60
N LEU A 398 -19.29 16.42 -18.18
CA LEU A 398 -18.21 15.46 -17.96
C LEU A 398 -17.39 15.35 -19.25
N VAL A 399 -16.17 15.86 -19.23
CA VAL A 399 -15.14 15.37 -20.14
C VAL A 399 -14.80 13.98 -19.60
N PRO A 400 -14.90 12.89 -20.38
CA PRO A 400 -14.44 11.59 -19.94
C PRO A 400 -12.98 11.75 -19.54
N SER A 401 -12.68 11.52 -18.26
CA SER A 401 -11.30 11.35 -17.82
C SER A 401 -10.71 10.22 -18.66
N ALA A 402 -9.68 10.53 -19.45
CA ALA A 402 -8.88 9.50 -20.12
C ALA A 402 -8.45 8.49 -19.04
N GLY A 403 -8.73 7.21 -19.32
CA GLY A 403 -8.68 6.09 -18.37
C GLY A 403 -7.30 5.80 -17.81
#